data_AF-A0A4W5KHW1-F1
#
_entry.id   AF-A0A4W5KHW1-F1
#
_cell.length_a   1.000
_cell.length_b   1.000
_cell.length_c   1.000
_cell.angle_alpha   90.00
_cell.angle_beta   90.00
_cell.angle_gamma   90.00
#
_symmetry.space_group_name_H-M   'P 1'
#
loop_
_entity.id
_entity.type
_entity.pdbx_description
1 polymer ?
#
loop_
_entity_poly.entity_id
_entity_poly.type
_entity_poly.pdbx_seq_one_letter_code
_entity_poly.pdbx_strand_id
1 'polypeptide(L)'
;MFLFSVLLCCPGGVKSCSLNCLAEGYNFYTERAPAVVDGTPCRDDSLDVCVNGECKHVGCDRILGSDVREDRCRICGGDGSNCEAIEGVFNDSLPEGGTV
;
A
#
# COMPACT_ATOMS: atom_id res chain seq x y z
N MET A 1 -18.91 8.26 29.65
CA MET A 1 -17.59 7.62 29.77
C MET A 1 -17.29 6.90 28.46
N PHE A 2 -16.86 7.64 27.43
CA PHE A 2 -16.56 7.12 26.09
C PHE A 2 -15.04 7.21 25.88
N LEU A 3 -14.33 6.12 26.11
CA LEU A 3 -12.88 5.97 25.87
C LEU A 3 -12.60 5.68 24.37
N PHE A 4 -13.18 6.45 23.46
CA PHE A 4 -12.97 6.25 22.01
C PHE A 4 -11.78 7.05 21.44
N SER A 5 -11.23 8.01 22.20
CA SER A 5 -10.21 8.95 21.70
C SER A 5 -8.75 8.50 21.84
N VAL A 6 -8.49 7.23 22.16
CA VAL A 6 -7.14 6.75 22.54
C VAL A 6 -6.73 5.52 21.72
N LEU A 7 -7.29 5.34 20.52
CA LEU A 7 -7.00 4.19 19.67
C LEU A 7 -6.56 4.62 18.27
N LEU A 8 -5.31 4.33 17.95
CA LEU A 8 -4.75 4.46 16.61
C LEU A 8 -5.12 3.23 15.79
N CYS A 9 -6.10 3.38 14.88
CA CYS A 9 -6.59 2.30 14.04
C CYS A 9 -5.92 2.31 12.67
N CYS A 10 -5.37 1.16 12.25
CA CYS A 10 -4.81 0.97 10.93
C CYS A 10 -5.55 -0.16 10.19
N PRO A 11 -5.85 0.02 8.89
CA PRO A 11 -6.22 -1.08 8.01
C PRO A 11 -5.04 -2.06 7.90
N GLY A 12 -5.32 -3.36 8.06
CA GLY A 12 -4.28 -4.39 7.95
C GLY A 12 -3.59 -4.70 9.28
N GLY A 13 -2.82 -5.79 9.27
CA GLY A 13 -2.22 -6.42 10.43
C GLY A 13 -2.03 -7.91 10.18
N VAL A 14 -2.43 -8.76 11.13
CA VAL A 14 -2.33 -10.23 11.00
C VAL A 14 -3.27 -10.78 9.91
N LYS A 15 -4.44 -10.14 9.75
CA LYS A 15 -5.39 -10.40 8.67
C LYS A 15 -5.40 -9.19 7.74
N SER A 16 -5.24 -9.45 6.45
CA SER A 16 -5.45 -8.42 5.43
C SER A 16 -6.89 -7.92 5.52
N CYS A 17 -7.10 -6.62 5.31
CA CYS A 17 -8.43 -6.01 5.30
C CYS A 17 -9.24 -6.07 6.61
N SER A 18 -8.61 -6.36 7.76
CA SER A 18 -9.23 -6.16 9.08
C SER A 18 -8.80 -4.84 9.72
N LEU A 19 -9.60 -4.34 10.67
CA LEU A 19 -9.29 -3.11 11.40
C LEU A 19 -8.67 -3.43 12.75
N ASN A 20 -7.36 -3.23 12.86
CA ASN A 20 -6.64 -3.37 14.12
C ASN A 20 -6.30 -1.99 14.68
N CYS A 21 -6.45 -1.84 15.99
CA CYS A 21 -6.19 -0.57 16.66
C CYS A 21 -5.21 -0.76 17.82
N LEU A 22 -4.21 0.10 17.88
CA LEU A 22 -3.29 0.24 19.00
C LEU A 22 -3.93 1.14 20.06
N ALA A 23 -4.04 0.65 21.29
CA ALA A 23 -4.50 1.48 22.40
C ALA A 23 -3.37 2.41 22.86
N GLU A 24 -3.47 3.71 22.60
CA GLU A 24 -2.49 4.70 23.07
C GLU A 24 -2.34 4.65 24.60
N GLY A 25 -1.10 4.69 25.09
CA GLY A 25 -0.80 4.55 26.52
C GLY A 25 -0.89 3.10 27.05
N TYR A 26 -1.29 2.14 26.22
CA TYR A 26 -1.22 0.72 26.49
C TYR A 26 -0.39 0.02 25.40
N ASN A 27 0.23 -1.11 25.71
CA ASN A 27 1.10 -1.80 24.73
C ASN A 27 0.42 -3.00 24.08
N PHE A 28 -0.86 -2.86 23.71
CA PHE A 28 -1.63 -3.94 23.08
C PHE A 28 -2.46 -3.46 21.88
N TYR A 29 -2.68 -4.39 20.95
CA TYR A 29 -3.54 -4.22 19.77
C TYR A 29 -4.87 -4.93 19.99
N THR A 30 -5.94 -4.39 19.43
CA THR A 30 -7.27 -5.02 19.45
C THR A 30 -7.93 -4.94 18.07
N GLU A 31 -8.53 -6.05 17.63
CA GLU A 31 -9.35 -6.08 16.42
C GLU A 31 -10.68 -5.37 16.72
N ARG A 32 -10.97 -4.28 16.01
CA ARG A 32 -12.21 -3.51 16.17
C ARG A 32 -13.29 -3.94 15.17
N ALA A 33 -12.88 -4.40 14.00
CA ALA A 33 -13.79 -4.90 12.97
C ALA A 33 -13.13 -6.01 12.15
N PRO A 34 -13.90 -7.05 11.77
CA PRO A 34 -13.38 -8.17 10.97
C PRO A 34 -13.08 -7.77 9.52
N ALA A 35 -13.72 -6.72 9.01
CA ALA A 35 -13.51 -6.18 7.68
C ALA A 35 -13.52 -4.63 7.73
N VAL A 36 -12.62 -4.01 6.97
CA VAL A 36 -12.65 -2.58 6.66
C VAL A 36 -13.71 -2.29 5.59
N VAL A 37 -13.99 -1.01 5.36
CA VAL A 37 -14.93 -0.58 4.31
C VAL A 37 -14.41 -0.98 2.94
N ASP A 38 -15.30 -1.47 2.07
CA ASP A 38 -14.93 -1.85 0.70
C ASP A 38 -14.31 -0.66 -0.06
N GLY A 39 -13.24 -0.93 -0.80
CA GLY A 39 -12.45 0.10 -1.48
C GLY A 39 -11.29 0.67 -0.65
N THR A 40 -11.15 0.29 0.63
CA THR A 40 -9.96 0.63 1.43
C THR A 40 -8.71 0.00 0.78
N PRO A 41 -7.63 0.76 0.52
CA PRO A 41 -6.39 0.21 -0.01
C PRO A 41 -5.82 -0.85 0.94
N CYS A 42 -5.39 -1.99 0.40
CA CYS A 42 -4.79 -3.04 1.20
C CYS A 42 -3.32 -2.75 1.55
N ARG A 43 -2.60 -2.10 0.64
CA ARG A 43 -1.17 -1.79 0.72
C ARG A 43 -0.92 -0.42 0.08
N ASP A 44 0.08 0.30 0.58
CA ASP A 44 0.40 1.66 0.12
C ASP A 44 1.01 1.69 -1.30
N ASP A 45 1.62 0.59 -1.72
CA ASP A 45 2.35 0.44 -2.98
C ASP A 45 1.54 -0.23 -4.09
N SER A 46 0.29 -0.63 -3.82
CA SER A 46 -0.57 -1.33 -4.78
C SER A 46 -1.92 -0.64 -4.93
N LEU A 47 -2.56 -0.80 -6.09
CA LEU A 47 -3.94 -0.39 -6.31
C LEU A 47 -4.95 -1.38 -5.69
N ASP A 48 -4.47 -2.44 -5.05
CA ASP A 48 -5.33 -3.49 -4.50
C ASP A 48 -6.21 -2.95 -3.37
N VAL A 49 -7.47 -3.36 -3.37
CA VAL A 49 -8.47 -2.88 -2.43
C VAL A 49 -9.15 -4.03 -1.69
N CYS A 50 -9.62 -3.73 -0.49
CA CYS A 50 -10.42 -4.64 0.31
C CYS A 50 -11.85 -4.72 -0.23
N VAL A 51 -12.34 -5.95 -0.44
CA VAL A 51 -13.74 -6.24 -0.80
C VAL A 51 -14.20 -7.46 0.00
N ASN A 52 -15.27 -7.32 0.78
CA ASN A 52 -15.79 -8.38 1.67
C ASN A 52 -14.71 -8.96 2.61
N GLY A 53 -13.79 -8.12 3.09
CA GLY A 53 -12.71 -8.54 3.99
C GLY A 53 -11.56 -9.31 3.32
N GLU A 54 -11.56 -9.43 2.00
CA GLU A 54 -10.45 -9.99 1.22
C GLU A 54 -9.77 -8.92 0.38
N CYS A 55 -8.45 -9.00 0.25
CA CYS A 55 -7.74 -8.10 -0.65
C CYS A 55 -7.87 -8.56 -2.10
N LYS A 56 -8.36 -7.68 -2.98
CA LYS A 56 -8.61 -7.95 -4.40
C LYS A 56 -7.73 -7.05 -5.27
N HIS A 57 -7.21 -7.64 -6.35
CA HIS A 57 -6.37 -6.92 -7.30
C HIS A 57 -7.19 -5.92 -8.13
N VAL A 58 -6.63 -4.73 -8.33
CA VAL A 58 -7.17 -3.72 -9.23
C VAL A 58 -6.11 -3.42 -10.29
N GLY A 59 -6.51 -3.51 -11.55
CA GLY A 59 -5.63 -3.17 -12.66
C GLY A 59 -5.30 -1.68 -12.67
N CYS A 60 -4.29 -1.29 -13.45
CA CYS A 60 -3.92 0.13 -13.59
C CYS A 60 -5.02 0.99 -14.24
N ASP A 61 -6.01 0.35 -14.87
CA ASP A 61 -7.23 0.93 -15.45
C ASP A 61 -8.32 1.21 -14.40
N ARG A 62 -8.04 0.94 -13.12
CA ARG A 62 -8.96 1.07 -11.98
C ARG A 62 -10.13 0.09 -12.02
N ILE A 63 -9.99 -1.02 -12.76
CA ILE A 63 -11.00 -2.07 -12.83
C ILE A 63 -10.62 -3.23 -11.91
N LEU A 64 -11.57 -3.66 -11.08
CA LEU A 64 -11.40 -4.77 -10.15
C LEU A 64 -11.21 -6.09 -10.92
N GLY A 65 -10.10 -6.78 -10.66
CA GLY A 65 -9.77 -8.05 -11.32
C GLY A 65 -9.31 -7.90 -12.78
N SER A 66 -8.98 -6.68 -13.22
CA SER A 66 -8.36 -6.47 -14.53
C SER A 66 -6.91 -6.94 -14.52
N ASP A 67 -6.51 -7.63 -15.60
CA ASP A 67 -5.12 -8.10 -15.79
C ASP A 67 -4.22 -7.03 -16.45
N VAL A 68 -4.77 -5.84 -16.72
CA VAL A 68 -4.03 -4.74 -17.35
C VAL A 68 -3.03 -4.16 -16.34
N ARG A 69 -1.75 -4.13 -16.75
CA ARG A 69 -0.62 -3.65 -15.94
C ARG A 69 0.03 -2.43 -16.59
N GLU A 70 0.75 -1.68 -15.76
CA GLU A 70 1.64 -0.64 -16.26
C GLU A 70 2.80 -1.27 -17.04
N ASP A 71 3.19 -0.62 -18.12
CA ASP A 71 4.41 -0.94 -18.85
C ASP A 71 5.66 -0.37 -18.14
N ARG A 72 6.85 -0.62 -18.70
CA ARG A 72 8.12 -0.10 -18.18
C ARG A 72 8.18 1.45 -18.12
N CYS A 73 7.29 2.13 -18.84
CA CYS A 73 7.17 3.58 -18.89
C CYS A 73 6.13 4.12 -17.91
N ARG A 74 5.55 3.25 -17.05
CA ARG A 74 4.44 3.56 -16.14
C ARG A 74 3.16 4.00 -16.86
N ILE A 75 2.93 3.47 -18.06
CA ILE A 75 1.71 3.69 -18.83
C ILE A 75 0.84 2.45 -18.72
N CYS A 76 -0.40 2.64 -18.29
CA CYS A 76 -1.34 1.54 -18.18
C CYS A 76 -1.69 0.93 -19.54
N GLY A 77 -1.43 -0.37 -19.72
CA GLY A 77 -1.65 -1.06 -20.99
C GLY A 77 -0.75 -0.58 -22.12
N GLY A 78 0.38 0.05 -21.79
CA GLY A 78 1.37 0.50 -22.78
C GLY A 78 2.15 -0.65 -23.40
N ASP A 79 2.80 -0.37 -24.51
CA ASP A 79 3.68 -1.28 -25.27
C ASP A 79 5.17 -1.07 -24.94
N GLY A 80 5.50 -0.12 -24.05
CA GLY A 80 6.86 0.22 -23.68
C GLY A 80 7.59 1.11 -24.70
N SER A 81 6.92 1.68 -25.70
CA SER A 81 7.58 2.52 -26.72
C SER A 81 7.71 4.00 -26.34
N ASN A 82 7.06 4.44 -25.25
CA ASN A 82 7.02 5.85 -24.84
C ASN A 82 8.23 6.31 -24.02
N CYS A 83 9.15 5.41 -23.71
CA CYS A 83 10.36 5.69 -22.94
C CYS A 83 11.51 4.80 -23.39
N GLU A 84 12.73 5.27 -23.13
CA GLU A 84 13.97 4.54 -23.35
C GLU A 84 14.70 4.30 -22.02
N ALA A 85 15.34 3.13 -21.90
CA ALA A 85 16.17 2.84 -20.75
C ALA A 85 17.55 3.46 -20.96
N ILE A 86 17.96 4.34 -20.05
CA ILE A 86 19.29 4.94 -20.04
C ILE A 86 20.15 4.16 -19.04
N GLU A 87 21.21 3.52 -19.52
CA GLU A 87 22.19 2.82 -18.68
C GLU A 87 23.46 3.65 -18.57
N GLY A 88 24.03 3.71 -17.36
CA GLY A 88 25.26 4.44 -17.08
C GLY A 88 26.00 3.86 -15.89
N VAL A 89 27.32 4.05 -15.85
CA VAL A 89 28.16 3.62 -14.72
C VAL A 89 28.39 4.83 -13.82
N PHE A 90 27.94 4.74 -12.58
CA PHE A 90 28.15 5.77 -11.58
C PHE A 90 29.49 5.55 -10.86
N ASN A 91 30.48 6.41 -11.13
CA ASN A 91 31.80 6.38 -10.51
C ASN A 91 31.94 7.55 -9.50
N ASP A 92 31.05 7.62 -8.52
CA ASP A 92 31.32 8.47 -7.36
C ASP A 92 32.13 7.68 -6.34
N SER A 93 33.41 8.01 -6.22
CA SER A 93 34.16 7.75 -5.00
C SER A 93 33.48 8.52 -3.87
N LEU A 94 32.66 7.84 -3.07
CA LEU A 94 31.99 8.36 -1.87
C LEU A 94 32.98 9.22 -1.04
N PRO A 95 32.78 10.54 -0.89
CA PRO A 95 33.38 11.25 0.21
C PRO A 95 32.70 10.79 1.51
N GLU A 96 33.52 10.46 2.51
CA GLU A 96 33.08 10.05 3.85
C GLU A 96 32.04 11.02 4.44
N GLY A 97 30.88 10.47 4.81
CA GLY A 97 30.02 11.01 5.87
C GLY A 97 29.20 12.27 5.54
N GLY A 98 28.03 12.08 4.94
CA GLY A 98 26.92 13.03 5.06
C GLY A 98 26.02 12.65 6.24
N THR A 99 26.19 13.31 7.39
CA THR A 99 25.20 13.31 8.48
C THR A 99 23.98 14.13 8.06
N VAL A 100 22.78 13.53 8.20
CA VAL A 100 21.49 14.23 8.17
C VAL A 100 21.20 14.81 9.54
#